data_AF-A0A7H8KHB8-F1
#
_entry.id   AF-A0A7H8KHB8-F1
#
_cell.length_a   1.000
_cell.length_b   1.000
_cell.length_c   1.000
_cell.angle_alpha   90.00
_cell.angle_beta   90.00
_cell.angle_gamma   90.00
#
_symmetry.space_group_name_H-M   'P 1'
#
loop_
_entity.id
_entity.type
_entity.pdbx_description
1 polymer ?
#
loop_
_entity_poly.entity_id
_entity_poly.type
_entity_poly.pdbx_seq_one_letter_code
_entity_poly.pdbx_strand_id
1 'polypeptide(L)'
;MTDTSRPASDDTGPERPGDPADAHPPPERSDGIRVPPDRSTDAPAGRGNRRRAGARRHRAGLTPPEILGLSGTDPAAAAPRPRPGVRRAAVAHGMLDPTAGNPAEDDDLAGTTPAAGHSRQVAARRRRVVLAALALTAAASAVTLVATLVNWAPAAPPARELTAAERDRLAAMRVVNYRDVRAGLHLTVSGTAGRTDLLGWVDWARRLVYLDVSGPGAGPLRGLVQATPTVAVVRPDPEAMSTPAMPPLMPPGDDWRLCADRSLDPLLGLVFDLALDRPEPADGLSGRWLRHEQVTGETVDVLETSLPRPVATGGATPTGSPSAAPHTGVARYWLDTTGRLHRVETTLPGVGQVNLQLHRADRPTLRPVDALGGRPGLPRALTTAERHRWQRLPARLRAAGGATVTLVGPVGTDLDLRGSGWLSWTAGTAYLGVTALDATDRRVLVRHGRRTVARIETRPGADPAARPPLPPPTTGWRTGPHRTSALDPLVSAALRAARGTGPQGSTRRIRGDSHRGVPVDVVEVETARGPTRYWVDRTGLLRRLETRTPAGAWAQLDLTTGRTPRLTPPT
;
A
#
# COMPACT_ATOMS: atom_id res chain seq x y z
N MET A 1 64.02 -4.46 31.79
CA MET A 1 65.18 -5.35 31.64
C MET A 1 64.80 -6.66 32.29
N THR A 2 65.06 -7.79 31.63
CA THR A 2 64.77 -9.19 32.04
C THR A 2 65.37 -9.49 33.43
N ASP A 3 64.67 -10.11 34.39
CA ASP A 3 64.09 -11.48 34.49
C ASP A 3 65.05 -12.45 35.24
N THR A 4 64.59 -13.02 36.37
CA THR A 4 65.25 -14.16 37.04
C THR A 4 64.28 -15.00 37.90
N SER A 5 63.99 -16.21 37.44
CA SER A 5 63.74 -17.50 38.12
C SER A 5 63.55 -17.65 39.66
N ARG A 6 62.44 -18.32 40.06
CA ARG A 6 62.29 -19.67 40.74
C ARG A 6 63.40 -20.27 41.65
N PRO A 7 63.18 -21.36 42.45
CA PRO A 7 61.94 -22.06 42.93
C PRO A 7 61.98 -22.61 44.42
N ALA A 8 60.88 -23.22 44.92
CA ALA A 8 60.75 -24.35 45.89
C ALA A 8 59.23 -24.66 46.12
N SER A 9 58.68 -25.78 46.64
CA SER A 9 59.18 -26.95 47.43
C SER A 9 58.35 -28.25 47.21
N ASP A 10 58.81 -29.36 47.79
CA ASP A 10 58.21 -30.72 47.99
C ASP A 10 56.84 -30.73 48.74
N ASP A 11 55.87 -31.67 48.57
CA ASP A 11 55.70 -33.08 49.09
C ASP A 11 55.48 -33.18 50.64
N THR A 12 54.81 -34.16 51.30
CA THR A 12 54.45 -35.58 51.03
C THR A 12 53.07 -35.99 51.64
N GLY A 13 52.56 -37.21 51.39
CA GLY A 13 51.31 -37.80 51.95
C GLY A 13 51.40 -38.37 53.40
N PRO A 14 50.38 -39.12 53.89
CA PRO A 14 50.34 -40.58 53.64
C PRO A 14 48.97 -41.36 53.69
N GLU A 15 49.05 -42.64 53.27
CA GLU A 15 48.28 -43.86 53.72
C GLU A 15 46.84 -44.22 53.29
N ARG A 16 46.49 -45.50 53.58
CA ARG A 16 45.52 -46.47 52.96
C ARG A 16 44.66 -47.14 54.08
N PRO A 17 43.81 -48.19 53.86
CA PRO A 17 42.88 -48.56 52.76
C PRO A 17 41.45 -48.99 53.25
N GLY A 18 40.49 -49.26 52.36
CA GLY A 18 39.22 -49.96 52.70
C GLY A 18 38.15 -50.01 51.58
N ASP A 19 37.59 -51.19 51.30
CA ASP A 19 36.63 -51.56 50.21
C ASP A 19 35.20 -51.82 50.79
N PRO A 20 34.13 -52.20 50.04
CA PRO A 20 33.73 -51.96 48.63
C PRO A 20 32.21 -51.58 48.46
N ALA A 21 31.64 -51.78 47.24
CA ALA A 21 30.22 -51.72 46.79
C ALA A 21 29.66 -50.31 46.47
N ASP A 22 29.02 -50.03 45.32
CA ASP A 22 28.00 -50.81 44.59
C ASP A 22 28.06 -50.63 43.05
N ALA A 23 27.45 -51.56 42.29
CA ALA A 23 27.44 -51.58 40.83
C ALA A 23 26.03 -51.53 40.22
N HIS A 24 25.88 -50.83 39.08
CA HIS A 24 24.67 -50.88 38.24
C HIS A 24 24.98 -51.36 36.80
N PRO A 25 24.05 -52.07 36.12
CA PRO A 25 24.36 -52.91 34.96
C PRO A 25 24.13 -52.24 33.58
N PRO A 26 24.66 -52.83 32.49
CA PRO A 26 24.35 -52.45 31.11
C PRO A 26 23.15 -53.24 30.53
N PRO A 27 22.48 -52.74 29.46
CA PRO A 27 21.42 -53.48 28.77
C PRO A 27 21.96 -54.51 27.75
N GLU A 28 21.27 -55.64 27.64
CA GLU A 28 21.69 -56.82 26.88
C GLU A 28 21.39 -56.76 25.36
N ARG A 29 22.10 -57.61 24.61
CA ARG A 29 21.75 -58.04 23.25
C ARG A 29 21.06 -59.41 23.31
N SER A 30 20.11 -59.65 22.41
CA SER A 30 19.64 -61.01 22.09
C SER A 30 19.28 -61.16 20.61
N ASP A 31 20.17 -61.79 19.84
CA ASP A 31 19.77 -62.69 18.75
C ASP A 31 19.38 -64.04 19.39
N GLY A 32 18.47 -64.89 18.91
CA GLY A 32 17.68 -64.96 17.68
C GLY A 32 17.44 -66.45 17.35
N ILE A 33 16.44 -66.85 16.55
CA ILE A 33 16.39 -68.18 15.88
C ILE A 33 15.41 -68.20 14.68
N ARG A 34 15.88 -68.92 13.65
CA ARG A 34 15.33 -69.30 12.32
C ARG A 34 13.95 -70.02 12.34
N VAL A 35 13.25 -70.34 11.22
CA VAL A 35 13.60 -70.57 9.78
C VAL A 35 12.43 -70.09 8.83
N PRO A 36 12.40 -70.25 7.48
CA PRO A 36 11.70 -69.34 6.53
C PRO A 36 10.38 -70.01 6.00
N PRO A 37 9.96 -70.10 4.69
CA PRO A 37 10.55 -69.81 3.36
C PRO A 37 9.79 -68.63 2.65
N ASP A 38 9.79 -68.33 1.33
CA ASP A 38 10.53 -68.80 0.13
C ASP A 38 10.59 -67.67 -0.96
N ARG A 39 10.97 -68.01 -2.21
CA ARG A 39 10.93 -67.16 -3.43
C ARG A 39 9.69 -67.45 -4.31
N SER A 40 9.23 -66.44 -5.05
CA SER A 40 8.72 -66.63 -6.43
C SER A 40 8.71 -65.32 -7.22
N THR A 41 9.20 -65.41 -8.47
CA THR A 41 9.11 -64.38 -9.52
C THR A 41 7.92 -64.64 -10.45
N ASP A 42 7.77 -63.78 -11.46
CA ASP A 42 6.99 -63.96 -12.71
C ASP A 42 5.48 -63.62 -12.73
N ALA A 43 5.20 -62.42 -13.28
CA ALA A 43 4.44 -62.14 -14.53
C ALA A 43 3.01 -62.76 -14.76
N PRO A 44 2.22 -62.32 -15.80
CA PRO A 44 2.24 -61.09 -16.61
C PRO A 44 0.85 -60.37 -16.66
N ALA A 45 0.68 -59.47 -17.63
CA ALA A 45 -0.51 -58.65 -17.87
C ALA A 45 -1.83 -59.41 -18.18
N GLY A 46 -2.96 -58.88 -17.67
CA GLY A 46 -4.31 -59.31 -18.01
C GLY A 46 -5.15 -58.18 -18.65
N ARG A 47 -5.49 -58.32 -19.93
CA ARG A 47 -6.33 -57.36 -20.69
C ARG A 47 -7.81 -57.76 -20.53
N GLY A 48 -8.61 -56.99 -19.79
CA GLY A 48 -10.01 -57.33 -19.49
C GLY A 48 -10.96 -56.13 -19.64
N ASN A 49 -11.65 -56.04 -20.78
CA ASN A 49 -12.59 -54.96 -21.10
C ASN A 49 -14.04 -55.42 -20.92
N ARG A 50 -14.87 -54.76 -20.10
CA ARG A 50 -16.35 -54.78 -20.24
C ARG A 50 -17.08 -53.66 -19.47
N ARG A 51 -18.02 -53.05 -20.21
CA ARG A 51 -18.87 -51.90 -19.90
C ARG A 51 -19.91 -52.14 -18.78
N ARG A 52 -20.21 -51.10 -17.99
CA ARG A 52 -21.56 -50.53 -17.70
C ARG A 52 -21.33 -49.09 -17.22
N ALA A 53 -21.77 -48.02 -17.89
CA ALA A 53 -23.13 -47.60 -18.23
C ALA A 53 -23.91 -47.05 -17.00
N GLY A 54 -23.83 -45.74 -16.80
CA GLY A 54 -24.69 -44.92 -15.95
C GLY A 54 -24.71 -43.50 -16.53
N ALA A 55 -25.88 -42.92 -16.80
CA ALA A 55 -26.02 -41.73 -17.63
C ALA A 55 -27.11 -40.77 -17.12
N ARG A 56 -27.06 -39.53 -17.66
CA ARG A 56 -28.03 -38.41 -17.50
C ARG A 56 -27.87 -37.62 -16.18
N ARG A 57 -28.10 -36.30 -16.13
CA ARG A 57 -28.77 -35.37 -17.08
C ARG A 57 -27.99 -34.07 -17.34
N HIS A 58 -28.15 -33.52 -18.53
CA HIS A 58 -27.78 -32.14 -18.90
C HIS A 58 -28.89 -31.13 -18.51
N ARG A 59 -28.54 -29.84 -18.46
CA ARG A 59 -29.44 -28.74 -18.86
C ARG A 59 -28.64 -27.61 -19.53
N ALA A 60 -28.98 -27.28 -20.77
CA ALA A 60 -28.54 -26.07 -21.51
C ALA A 60 -29.57 -24.93 -21.30
N GLY A 61 -29.43 -23.69 -21.79
CA GLY A 61 -28.35 -22.98 -22.54
C GLY A 61 -28.18 -21.56 -21.94
N LEU A 62 -27.62 -20.53 -22.58
CA LEU A 62 -27.61 -20.12 -24.00
C LEU A 62 -26.37 -19.22 -24.28
N THR A 63 -25.96 -19.12 -25.55
CA THR A 63 -24.85 -18.29 -26.06
C THR A 63 -25.30 -16.92 -26.58
N PRO A 64 -24.50 -15.84 -26.44
CA PRO A 64 -24.59 -14.63 -27.26
C PRO A 64 -23.66 -14.71 -28.50
N PRO A 65 -24.02 -14.11 -29.65
CA PRO A 65 -23.13 -13.99 -30.81
C PRO A 65 -22.25 -12.74 -30.78
N GLU A 66 -21.11 -12.80 -31.46
CA GLU A 66 -20.31 -11.65 -31.86
C GLU A 66 -21.02 -10.83 -32.96
N ILE A 67 -20.61 -9.56 -33.09
CA ILE A 67 -20.36 -8.77 -34.32
C ILE A 67 -20.64 -7.29 -34.03
N LEU A 68 -19.60 -6.45 -34.12
CA LEU A 68 -19.72 -5.02 -34.44
C LEU A 68 -18.39 -4.52 -34.99
N GLY A 69 -18.26 -4.50 -36.31
CA GLY A 69 -17.16 -3.84 -37.02
C GLY A 69 -17.47 -2.36 -37.23
N LEU A 70 -16.46 -1.50 -37.10
CA LEU A 70 -16.57 -0.06 -37.33
C LEU A 70 -15.87 0.35 -38.64
N SER A 71 -16.66 0.79 -39.63
CA SER A 71 -16.31 1.52 -40.86
C SER A 71 -17.64 1.80 -41.58
N GLY A 72 -17.97 2.97 -42.15
CA GLY A 72 -17.34 4.29 -42.20
C GLY A 72 -18.08 5.19 -43.22
N THR A 73 -17.98 6.52 -43.07
CA THR A 73 -18.28 7.59 -44.07
C THR A 73 -19.70 7.82 -44.66
N ASP A 74 -20.11 9.09 -44.67
CA ASP A 74 -21.23 9.72 -45.43
C ASP A 74 -21.06 9.62 -46.96
N PRO A 75 -22.14 9.79 -47.77
CA PRO A 75 -22.39 11.09 -48.43
C PRO A 75 -23.87 11.51 -48.60
N ALA A 76 -24.09 12.69 -49.18
CA ALA A 76 -25.31 13.49 -49.08
C ALA A 76 -26.27 13.48 -50.30
N ALA A 77 -27.45 14.10 -50.09
CA ALA A 77 -28.23 14.96 -51.01
C ALA A 77 -29.58 14.47 -51.61
N ALA A 78 -30.49 15.46 -51.72
CA ALA A 78 -31.71 15.57 -52.54
C ALA A 78 -33.04 14.90 -52.12
N ALA A 79 -34.12 15.69 -52.21
CA ALA A 79 -35.54 15.32 -52.11
C ALA A 79 -36.25 15.76 -53.42
N PRO A 80 -37.46 15.27 -53.83
CA PRO A 80 -38.73 15.68 -53.17
C PRO A 80 -39.97 14.71 -53.24
N ARG A 81 -40.90 14.86 -52.26
CA ARG A 81 -42.42 14.90 -52.27
C ARG A 81 -43.29 14.16 -53.34
N PRO A 82 -44.62 13.92 -53.14
CA PRO A 82 -45.49 13.93 -51.91
C PRO A 82 -46.69 12.91 -51.79
N ARG A 83 -47.15 12.66 -50.52
CA ARG A 83 -48.57 12.47 -50.04
C ARG A 83 -49.36 11.17 -50.42
N PRO A 84 -50.52 10.84 -49.76
CA PRO A 84 -51.26 11.53 -48.66
C PRO A 84 -51.65 10.68 -47.40
N GLY A 85 -52.15 11.35 -46.34
CA GLY A 85 -52.88 10.75 -45.19
C GLY A 85 -52.34 11.12 -43.77
N VAL A 86 -52.66 12.25 -43.11
CA VAL A 86 -53.94 12.68 -42.46
C VAL A 86 -54.28 11.78 -41.25
N ARG A 87 -54.26 12.18 -39.95
CA ARG A 87 -54.56 13.45 -39.21
C ARG A 87 -53.55 13.69 -38.04
N ARG A 88 -53.04 14.91 -37.77
CA ARG A 88 -53.48 15.94 -36.76
C ARG A 88 -53.74 15.40 -35.33
N ALA A 89 -53.34 16.08 -34.24
CA ALA A 89 -52.94 17.48 -34.06
C ALA A 89 -51.66 17.66 -33.19
N ALA A 90 -51.04 18.85 -33.26
CA ALA A 90 -49.74 19.17 -32.67
C ALA A 90 -49.83 20.22 -31.53
N VAL A 91 -48.78 20.28 -30.70
CA VAL A 91 -48.56 21.32 -29.69
C VAL A 91 -47.24 22.06 -29.99
N ALA A 92 -47.32 23.38 -30.12
CA ALA A 92 -46.24 24.38 -30.22
C ALA A 92 -46.88 25.75 -29.84
N HIS A 93 -46.23 26.82 -29.37
CA HIS A 93 -44.81 27.21 -29.19
C HIS A 93 -44.61 27.78 -27.75
N GLY A 94 -43.41 28.04 -27.21
CA GLY A 94 -42.49 29.15 -27.55
C GLY A 94 -43.15 30.53 -27.27
N MET A 95 -42.89 31.18 -26.13
CA MET A 95 -41.71 32.01 -25.79
C MET A 95 -41.59 33.31 -26.62
N LEU A 96 -42.18 34.40 -26.11
CA LEU A 96 -41.85 35.84 -26.27
C LEU A 96 -42.39 36.51 -24.98
N ASP A 97 -41.65 37.25 -24.15
CA ASP A 97 -40.92 38.51 -24.36
C ASP A 97 -41.83 39.70 -24.78
N PRO A 98 -42.14 40.66 -23.87
CA PRO A 98 -43.17 41.68 -24.08
C PRO A 98 -42.61 43.09 -24.37
N THR A 99 -41.97 43.33 -25.53
CA THR A 99 -41.59 44.70 -25.96
C THR A 99 -41.65 44.94 -27.48
N ALA A 100 -42.83 45.26 -28.02
CA ALA A 100 -43.02 46.07 -29.24
C ALA A 100 -44.52 46.31 -29.52
N GLY A 101 -44.91 47.55 -29.87
CA GLY A 101 -46.29 47.86 -30.31
C GLY A 101 -46.71 49.30 -30.00
N ASN A 102 -46.42 50.22 -30.93
CA ASN A 102 -46.82 51.64 -30.86
C ASN A 102 -48.31 51.84 -31.25
N PRO A 103 -48.91 53.03 -31.03
CA PRO A 103 -50.34 53.29 -31.19
C PRO A 103 -50.73 53.84 -32.57
N ALA A 104 -51.99 54.31 -32.69
CA ALA A 104 -52.69 54.85 -33.86
C ALA A 104 -53.12 53.77 -34.88
N GLU A 105 -54.27 53.86 -35.54
CA GLU A 105 -55.43 54.78 -35.46
C GLU A 105 -56.61 54.04 -36.11
N ASP A 106 -57.83 54.17 -35.60
CA ASP A 106 -59.01 54.44 -36.43
C ASP A 106 -60.23 54.73 -35.54
N ASP A 107 -60.97 55.76 -35.94
CA ASP A 107 -62.12 56.33 -35.23
C ASP A 107 -63.45 55.77 -35.77
N ASP A 108 -64.58 56.21 -35.19
CA ASP A 108 -65.91 56.25 -35.82
C ASP A 108 -66.58 54.91 -36.28
N LEU A 109 -67.79 54.54 -35.83
CA LEU A 109 -69.02 55.35 -35.89
C LEU A 109 -70.20 54.73 -35.11
N ALA A 110 -71.01 55.61 -34.51
CA ALA A 110 -72.46 55.53 -34.26
C ALA A 110 -73.10 54.35 -33.46
N GLY A 111 -73.84 54.70 -32.38
CA GLY A 111 -74.83 53.78 -31.76
C GLY A 111 -75.27 54.15 -30.33
N THR A 112 -76.03 55.24 -30.16
CA THR A 112 -76.62 55.67 -28.87
C THR A 112 -77.50 54.58 -28.23
N THR A 113 -77.49 54.39 -26.91
CA THR A 113 -78.27 55.16 -25.92
C THR A 113 -77.63 55.21 -24.51
N PRO A 114 -77.71 56.35 -23.77
CA PRO A 114 -77.00 56.50 -22.49
C PRO A 114 -77.90 56.29 -21.25
N ALA A 115 -78.11 55.04 -20.81
CA ALA A 115 -78.90 54.77 -19.59
C ALA A 115 -78.49 53.54 -18.74
N ALA A 116 -77.28 52.99 -18.88
CA ALA A 116 -76.86 51.80 -18.09
C ALA A 116 -75.35 51.68 -17.76
N GLY A 117 -74.51 52.66 -18.11
CA GLY A 117 -73.04 52.51 -18.03
C GLY A 117 -72.43 52.66 -16.62
N HIS A 118 -72.86 53.69 -15.87
CA HIS A 118 -72.16 54.16 -14.68
C HIS A 118 -72.18 53.18 -13.49
N SER A 119 -73.20 52.32 -13.37
CA SER A 119 -73.29 51.32 -12.30
C SER A 119 -72.42 50.08 -12.55
N ARG A 120 -72.24 49.65 -13.81
CA ARG A 120 -71.41 48.47 -14.16
C ARG A 120 -69.91 48.75 -14.04
N GLN A 121 -69.42 49.93 -14.42
CA GLN A 121 -67.99 50.26 -14.31
C GLN A 121 -67.53 50.32 -12.84
N VAL A 122 -68.33 50.89 -11.93
CA VAL A 122 -67.99 50.93 -10.50
C VAL A 122 -67.93 49.53 -9.88
N ALA A 123 -68.89 48.66 -10.22
CA ALA A 123 -68.88 47.26 -9.76
C ALA A 123 -67.67 46.47 -10.27
N ALA A 124 -67.31 46.63 -11.55
CA ALA A 124 -66.13 45.99 -12.14
C ALA A 124 -64.81 46.48 -11.50
N ARG A 125 -64.70 47.79 -11.21
CA ARG A 125 -63.52 48.37 -10.54
C ARG A 125 -63.38 47.85 -9.11
N ARG A 126 -64.48 47.78 -8.34
CA ARG A 126 -64.50 47.17 -7.00
C ARG A 126 -64.08 45.69 -7.02
N ARG A 127 -64.59 44.89 -7.97
CA ARG A 127 -64.18 43.48 -8.12
C ARG A 127 -62.68 43.32 -8.42
N ARG A 128 -62.11 44.18 -9.27
CA ARG A 128 -60.65 44.16 -9.57
C ARG A 128 -59.81 44.55 -8.36
N VAL A 129 -60.22 45.56 -7.58
CA VAL A 129 -59.54 45.95 -6.33
C VAL A 129 -59.59 44.84 -5.28
N VAL A 130 -60.74 44.18 -5.10
CA VAL A 130 -60.88 43.05 -4.17
C VAL A 130 -60.02 41.86 -4.59
N LEU A 131 -59.98 41.51 -5.89
CA LEU A 131 -59.12 40.43 -6.39
C LEU A 131 -57.62 40.76 -6.26
N ALA A 132 -57.22 42.02 -6.51
CA ALA A 132 -55.85 42.47 -6.30
C ALA A 132 -55.46 42.41 -4.81
N ALA A 133 -56.34 42.83 -3.90
CA ALA A 133 -56.11 42.74 -2.45
C ALA A 133 -55.99 41.28 -1.97
N LEU A 134 -56.83 40.38 -2.49
CA LEU A 134 -56.76 38.94 -2.22
C LEU A 134 -55.48 38.29 -2.76
N ALA A 135 -55.05 38.66 -3.98
CA ALA A 135 -53.79 38.19 -4.54
C ALA A 135 -52.58 38.71 -3.72
N LEU A 136 -52.63 39.95 -3.25
CA LEU A 136 -51.58 40.53 -2.41
C LEU A 136 -51.53 39.85 -1.03
N THR A 137 -52.66 39.55 -0.41
CA THR A 137 -52.71 38.81 0.87
C THR A 137 -52.29 37.36 0.71
N ALA A 138 -52.66 36.68 -0.38
CA ALA A 138 -52.19 35.33 -0.70
C ALA A 138 -50.66 35.30 -0.94
N ALA A 139 -50.12 36.27 -1.68
CA ALA A 139 -48.67 36.39 -1.88
C ALA A 139 -47.94 36.71 -0.56
N ALA A 140 -48.45 37.65 0.24
CA ALA A 140 -47.86 37.99 1.53
C ALA A 140 -47.90 36.81 2.51
N SER A 141 -49.00 36.05 2.56
CA SER A 141 -49.13 34.86 3.42
C SER A 141 -48.30 33.68 2.91
N ALA A 142 -48.12 33.51 1.60
CA ALA A 142 -47.17 32.54 1.06
C ALA A 142 -45.71 32.92 1.40
N VAL A 143 -45.34 34.20 1.31
CA VAL A 143 -44.01 34.69 1.69
C VAL A 143 -43.76 34.54 3.19
N THR A 144 -44.73 34.85 4.06
CA THR A 144 -44.56 34.62 5.51
C THR A 144 -44.58 33.13 5.86
N LEU A 145 -45.33 32.28 5.15
CA LEU A 145 -45.29 30.83 5.35
C LEU A 145 -43.92 30.25 4.94
N VAL A 146 -43.36 30.67 3.82
CA VAL A 146 -42.02 30.25 3.38
C VAL A 146 -40.94 30.78 4.33
N ALA A 147 -41.00 32.06 4.72
CA ALA A 147 -40.06 32.64 5.67
C ALA A 147 -40.14 31.97 7.07
N THR A 148 -41.34 31.65 7.55
CA THR A 148 -41.51 30.91 8.81
C THR A 148 -41.02 29.47 8.69
N LEU A 149 -41.37 28.72 7.64
CA LEU A 149 -40.89 27.35 7.43
C LEU A 149 -39.35 27.25 7.30
N VAL A 150 -38.71 28.19 6.60
CA VAL A 150 -37.24 28.26 6.49
C VAL A 150 -36.61 28.61 7.84
N ASN A 151 -37.29 29.40 8.68
CA ASN A 151 -36.82 29.78 10.02
C ASN A 151 -37.27 28.81 11.13
N TRP A 152 -38.07 27.78 10.82
CA TRP A 152 -38.57 26.78 11.80
C TRP A 152 -37.69 25.53 11.88
N ALA A 153 -36.40 25.65 11.56
CA ALA A 153 -35.43 24.65 11.95
C ALA A 153 -35.34 24.63 13.49
N PRO A 154 -35.70 23.53 14.18
CA PRO A 154 -35.53 23.47 15.63
C PRO A 154 -34.06 23.70 15.97
N ALA A 155 -33.81 24.60 16.93
CA ALA A 155 -32.45 24.96 17.32
C ALA A 155 -31.65 23.69 17.65
N ALA A 156 -30.48 23.54 17.02
CA ALA A 156 -29.63 22.39 17.25
C ALA A 156 -29.34 22.26 18.76
N PRO A 157 -29.53 21.07 19.36
CA PRO A 157 -29.29 20.89 20.79
C PRO A 157 -27.84 21.25 21.14
N PRO A 158 -27.60 21.90 22.29
CA PRO A 158 -26.29 22.42 22.64
C PRO A 158 -25.27 21.29 22.84
N ALA A 159 -24.00 21.59 22.56
CA ALA A 159 -22.91 20.65 22.76
C ALA A 159 -22.83 20.22 24.22
N ARG A 160 -22.95 18.91 24.47
CA ARG A 160 -23.07 18.28 25.82
C ARG A 160 -21.98 17.24 26.03
N GLU A 161 -21.87 16.71 27.24
CA GLU A 161 -20.98 15.57 27.52
C GLU A 161 -21.42 14.28 26.81
N LEU A 162 -20.48 13.35 26.64
CA LEU A 162 -20.72 12.04 26.05
C LEU A 162 -21.48 11.11 27.02
N THR A 163 -22.62 10.60 26.56
CA THR A 163 -23.33 9.48 27.21
C THR A 163 -22.49 8.21 27.19
N ALA A 164 -22.87 7.22 28.01
CA ALA A 164 -22.21 5.90 28.01
C ALA A 164 -22.18 5.27 26.61
N ALA A 165 -23.32 5.24 25.90
CA ALA A 165 -23.42 4.68 24.56
C ALA A 165 -22.57 5.41 23.50
N GLU A 166 -22.26 6.70 23.69
CA GLU A 166 -21.34 7.44 22.82
C GLU A 166 -19.87 7.13 23.15
N ARG A 167 -19.54 6.99 24.44
CA ARG A 167 -18.21 6.54 24.87
C ARG A 167 -17.93 5.12 24.42
N ASP A 168 -18.92 4.22 24.47
CA ASP A 168 -18.81 2.84 23.97
C ASP A 168 -18.60 2.80 22.45
N ARG A 169 -19.33 3.62 21.69
CA ARG A 169 -19.13 3.75 20.23
C ARG A 169 -17.75 4.32 19.87
N LEU A 170 -17.29 5.33 20.62
CA LEU A 170 -15.95 5.89 20.46
C LEU A 170 -14.86 4.86 20.80
N ALA A 171 -15.02 4.10 21.89
CA ALA A 171 -14.14 3.01 22.29
C ALA A 171 -14.09 1.85 21.27
N ALA A 172 -15.20 1.61 20.58
CA ALA A 172 -15.29 0.60 19.52
C ALA A 172 -14.72 1.09 18.16
N MET A 173 -14.63 2.40 17.92
CA MET A 173 -14.28 2.98 16.62
C MET A 173 -13.00 2.40 16.00
N ARG A 174 -11.92 2.29 16.79
CA ARG A 174 -10.63 1.77 16.30
C ARG A 174 -10.71 0.29 15.89
N VAL A 175 -11.50 -0.52 16.60
CA VAL A 175 -11.69 -1.94 16.24
C VAL A 175 -12.72 -2.14 15.13
N VAL A 176 -13.69 -1.24 14.98
CA VAL A 176 -14.56 -1.18 13.79
C VAL A 176 -13.72 -0.89 12.54
N ASN A 177 -12.80 0.10 12.60
CA ASN A 177 -11.88 0.40 11.50
C ASN A 177 -10.99 -0.79 11.15
N TYR A 178 -10.39 -1.45 12.15
CA TYR A 178 -9.57 -2.64 11.94
C TYR A 178 -10.37 -3.79 11.29
N ARG A 179 -11.62 -4.02 11.73
CA ARG A 179 -12.52 -5.04 11.15
C ARG A 179 -13.01 -4.71 9.74
N ASP A 180 -13.14 -3.42 9.40
CA ASP A 180 -13.47 -2.99 8.03
C ASP A 180 -12.30 -3.27 7.05
N VAL A 181 -11.09 -3.53 7.56
CA VAL A 181 -9.84 -3.87 6.86
C VAL A 181 -9.30 -2.73 5.99
N ARG A 182 -10.13 -2.11 5.15
CA ARG A 182 -9.76 -1.10 4.16
C ARG A 182 -10.80 0.00 4.00
N ALA A 183 -10.34 1.16 3.59
CA ALA A 183 -11.18 2.26 3.12
C ALA A 183 -10.40 3.13 2.11
N GLY A 184 -11.13 3.85 1.27
CA GLY A 184 -10.62 5.01 0.54
C GLY A 184 -10.39 6.18 1.50
N LEU A 185 -9.39 6.99 1.17
CA LEU A 185 -8.91 8.14 1.92
C LEU A 185 -8.95 9.37 1.04
N HIS A 186 -9.54 10.43 1.57
CA HIS A 186 -9.36 11.79 1.09
C HIS A 186 -8.92 12.65 2.26
N LEU A 187 -7.68 13.13 2.23
CA LEU A 187 -7.15 14.03 3.24
C LEU A 187 -6.82 15.37 2.61
N THR A 188 -7.25 16.46 3.25
CA THR A 188 -6.83 17.81 2.90
C THR A 188 -6.07 18.40 4.09
N VAL A 189 -4.82 18.80 3.86
CA VAL A 189 -3.96 19.46 4.83
C VAL A 189 -3.86 20.93 4.46
N SER A 190 -4.12 21.82 5.41
CA SER A 190 -3.93 23.26 5.27
C SER A 190 -2.88 23.73 6.28
N GLY A 191 -1.67 24.01 5.79
CA GLY A 191 -0.53 24.44 6.58
C GLY A 191 0.13 25.70 6.04
N THR A 192 1.28 26.09 6.62
CA THR A 192 2.05 27.28 6.19
C THR A 192 2.64 27.14 4.78
N ALA A 193 2.89 25.90 4.32
CA ALA A 193 3.31 25.60 2.95
C ALA A 193 2.16 25.69 1.92
N GLY A 194 0.93 25.97 2.37
CA GLY A 194 -0.28 25.97 1.55
C GLY A 194 -1.14 24.73 1.76
N ARG A 195 -2.04 24.46 0.80
CA ARG A 195 -2.93 23.29 0.81
C ARG A 195 -2.25 22.11 0.12
N THR A 196 -2.27 20.95 0.78
CA THR A 196 -1.87 19.66 0.21
C THR A 196 -3.05 18.71 0.25
N ASP A 197 -3.34 18.09 -0.89
CA ASP A 197 -4.44 17.15 -1.04
C ASP A 197 -3.85 15.75 -1.26
N LEU A 198 -4.28 14.81 -0.43
CA LEU A 198 -3.83 13.42 -0.45
C LEU A 198 -5.02 12.50 -0.72
N LEU A 199 -4.92 11.70 -1.76
CA LEU A 199 -5.99 10.83 -2.25
C LEU A 199 -5.48 9.40 -2.34
N GLY A 200 -6.20 8.43 -1.79
CA GLY A 200 -5.87 7.02 -1.99
C GLY A 200 -6.57 6.07 -1.04
N TRP A 201 -5.82 5.17 -0.41
CA TRP A 201 -6.38 4.05 0.36
C TRP A 201 -5.53 3.64 1.56
N VAL A 202 -6.19 2.99 2.53
CA VAL A 202 -5.56 2.30 3.65
C VAL A 202 -5.98 0.83 3.71
N ASP A 203 -5.06 -0.05 4.10
CA ASP A 203 -5.30 -1.43 4.56
C ASP A 203 -4.75 -1.54 5.99
N TRP A 204 -5.63 -1.39 6.99
CA TRP A 204 -5.28 -1.40 8.41
C TRP A 204 -4.82 -2.77 8.89
N ALA A 205 -5.36 -3.86 8.35
CA ALA A 205 -4.93 -5.21 8.70
C ALA A 205 -3.49 -5.50 8.24
N ARG A 206 -3.04 -4.87 7.15
CA ARG A 206 -1.65 -4.94 6.67
C ARG A 206 -0.78 -3.77 7.13
N ARG A 207 -1.38 -2.76 7.78
CA ARG A 207 -0.79 -1.44 8.07
C ARG A 207 -0.05 -0.86 6.86
N LEU A 208 -0.77 -0.73 5.75
CA LEU A 208 -0.28 -0.10 4.52
C LEU A 208 -1.19 1.05 4.12
N VAL A 209 -0.60 2.18 3.76
CA VAL A 209 -1.26 3.33 3.12
C VAL A 209 -0.66 3.50 1.73
N TYR A 210 -1.49 3.86 0.75
CA TYR A 210 -1.07 4.22 -0.60
C TYR A 210 -1.84 5.46 -1.06
N LEU A 211 -1.11 6.53 -1.38
CA LEU A 211 -1.65 7.85 -1.70
C LEU A 211 -1.02 8.41 -2.98
N ASP A 212 -1.79 9.22 -3.68
CA ASP A 212 -1.36 10.32 -4.53
C ASP A 212 -1.29 11.59 -3.68
N VAL A 213 -0.27 12.43 -3.88
CA VAL A 213 -0.03 13.68 -3.13
C VAL A 213 0.10 14.84 -4.11
N SER A 214 -0.78 15.83 -3.93
CA SER A 214 -1.02 16.90 -4.90
C SER A 214 -1.38 18.23 -4.20
N GLY A 215 -1.75 19.25 -4.98
CA GLY A 215 -1.98 20.61 -4.47
C GLY A 215 -0.69 21.45 -4.35
N PRO A 216 -0.80 22.76 -4.09
CA PRO A 216 0.34 23.68 -4.03
C PRO A 216 1.35 23.37 -2.90
N GLY A 217 0.87 22.87 -1.76
CA GLY A 217 1.71 22.54 -0.60
C GLY A 217 2.44 21.20 -0.68
N ALA A 218 2.25 20.42 -1.75
CA ALA A 218 2.87 19.09 -1.89
C ALA A 218 4.41 19.12 -1.97
N GLY A 219 5.00 20.21 -2.46
CA GLY A 219 6.46 20.37 -2.56
C GLY A 219 7.18 19.14 -3.17
N PRO A 220 8.24 18.60 -2.53
CA PRO A 220 9.00 17.46 -3.03
C PRO A 220 8.29 16.11 -2.87
N LEU A 221 7.16 16.07 -2.15
CA LEU A 221 6.35 14.87 -1.94
C LEU A 221 5.32 14.62 -3.05
N ARG A 222 5.17 15.56 -4.00
CA ARG A 222 4.25 15.45 -5.13
C ARG A 222 4.46 14.14 -5.89
N GLY A 223 3.35 13.46 -6.19
CA GLY A 223 3.34 12.14 -6.83
C GLY A 223 2.89 11.05 -5.87
N LEU A 224 3.43 9.85 -6.01
CA LEU A 224 2.92 8.67 -5.33
C LEU A 224 3.67 8.38 -4.02
N VAL A 225 2.93 8.02 -2.96
CA VAL A 225 3.48 7.69 -1.63
C VAL A 225 2.91 6.36 -1.13
N GLN A 226 3.77 5.42 -0.74
CA GLN A 226 3.36 4.26 0.05
C GLN A 226 4.04 4.27 1.41
N ALA A 227 3.27 3.97 2.45
CA ALA A 227 3.76 3.97 3.82
C ALA A 227 3.30 2.74 4.60
N THR A 228 4.16 2.32 5.52
CA THR A 228 3.83 1.50 6.69
C THR A 228 4.14 2.34 7.95
N PRO A 229 3.77 1.91 9.17
CA PRO A 229 4.09 2.65 10.40
C PRO A 229 5.58 2.89 10.64
N THR A 230 6.47 2.19 9.92
CA THR A 230 7.94 2.28 10.11
C THR A 230 8.73 2.68 8.87
N VAL A 231 8.09 2.83 7.71
CA VAL A 231 8.78 3.19 6.45
C VAL A 231 7.80 3.92 5.52
N ALA A 232 8.20 5.09 5.02
CA ALA A 232 7.56 5.75 3.88
C ALA A 232 8.49 5.73 2.67
N VAL A 233 7.93 5.42 1.49
CA VAL A 233 8.59 5.49 0.19
C VAL A 233 7.76 6.34 -0.76
N VAL A 234 8.45 7.08 -1.61
CA VAL A 234 7.85 8.01 -2.57
C VAL A 234 8.34 7.66 -3.97
N ARG A 235 7.46 7.83 -4.97
CA ARG A 235 7.81 7.90 -6.39
C ARG A 235 7.38 9.29 -6.88
N PRO A 236 8.27 10.29 -6.77
CA PRO A 236 7.89 11.67 -7.03
C PRO A 236 7.60 11.90 -8.51
N ASP A 237 6.66 12.79 -8.75
CA ASP A 237 6.23 13.19 -10.08
C ASP A 237 6.13 14.73 -10.12
N PRO A 238 7.19 15.44 -10.53
CA PRO A 238 7.20 16.91 -10.55
C PRO A 238 6.32 17.48 -11.66
N GLU A 239 5.96 16.68 -12.67
CA GLU A 239 5.11 17.08 -13.80
C GLU A 239 3.62 16.80 -13.53
N ALA A 240 3.30 16.01 -12.50
CA ALA A 240 1.94 15.75 -12.07
C ALA A 240 1.15 17.05 -11.80
N MET A 241 0.00 17.17 -12.46
CA MET A 241 -0.93 18.27 -12.29
C MET A 241 -1.29 18.47 -10.80
N SER A 242 -1.51 19.72 -10.38
CA SER A 242 -1.92 20.01 -8.99
C SER A 242 -3.34 19.57 -8.64
N THR A 243 -4.06 18.93 -9.56
CA THR A 243 -5.38 18.34 -9.33
C THR A 243 -5.23 16.95 -8.70
N PRO A 244 -5.89 16.67 -7.57
CA PRO A 244 -5.79 15.36 -6.91
C PRO A 244 -6.38 14.23 -7.77
N ALA A 245 -5.70 13.08 -7.82
CA ALA A 245 -6.19 11.88 -8.51
C ALA A 245 -6.19 10.64 -7.60
N MET A 246 -6.93 9.59 -7.97
CA MET A 246 -6.71 8.27 -7.35
C MET A 246 -5.41 7.67 -7.87
N PRO A 247 -4.53 7.13 -7.00
CA PRO A 247 -3.31 6.48 -7.43
C PRO A 247 -3.62 5.17 -8.19
N PRO A 248 -2.75 4.69 -9.11
CA PRO A 248 -3.04 3.52 -9.93
C PRO A 248 -3.11 2.22 -9.09
N LEU A 249 -4.20 1.44 -9.23
CA LEU A 249 -4.45 0.20 -8.46
C LEU A 249 -3.29 -0.82 -8.50
N MET A 250 -2.47 -0.80 -9.56
CA MET A 250 -1.16 -1.43 -9.56
C MET A 250 -0.10 -0.32 -9.52
N PRO A 251 0.66 -0.19 -8.40
CA PRO A 251 1.76 0.76 -8.32
C PRO A 251 2.79 0.51 -9.44
N PRO A 252 3.41 1.56 -10.01
CA PRO A 252 4.55 1.40 -10.89
C PRO A 252 5.66 0.58 -10.22
N GLY A 253 6.42 -0.17 -11.00
CA GLY A 253 7.50 -1.03 -10.49
C GLY A 253 8.84 -0.30 -10.26
N ASP A 254 8.91 0.99 -10.59
CA ASP A 254 10.12 1.79 -10.73
C ASP A 254 10.10 3.07 -9.89
N ASP A 255 11.28 3.65 -9.73
CA ASP A 255 11.56 4.99 -9.17
C ASP A 255 10.99 5.32 -7.78
N TRP A 256 10.55 4.30 -7.05
CA TRP A 256 10.37 4.34 -5.60
C TRP A 256 11.71 4.53 -4.89
N ARG A 257 11.76 5.57 -4.05
CA ARG A 257 12.88 5.95 -3.17
C ARG A 257 12.38 6.20 -1.74
N LEU A 258 13.27 6.28 -0.76
CA LEU A 258 12.89 6.60 0.62
C LEU A 258 12.36 8.03 0.74
N CYS A 259 11.40 8.22 1.65
CA CYS A 259 10.86 9.55 1.94
C CYS A 259 11.84 10.34 2.82
N ALA A 260 12.56 11.28 2.20
CA ALA A 260 13.48 12.19 2.88
C ALA A 260 12.75 13.27 3.70
N ASP A 261 11.70 13.86 3.10
CA ASP A 261 10.80 14.78 3.80
C ASP A 261 9.94 14.00 4.81
N ARG A 262 9.88 14.49 6.04
CA ARG A 262 9.22 13.85 7.20
C ARG A 262 7.95 14.57 7.63
N SER A 263 7.52 15.61 6.91
CA SER A 263 6.33 16.41 7.21
C SER A 263 5.03 15.59 7.25
N LEU A 264 4.94 14.49 6.50
CA LEU A 264 3.78 13.58 6.55
C LEU A 264 3.80 12.58 7.71
N ASP A 265 4.89 12.45 8.47
CA ASP A 265 4.99 11.45 9.54
C ASP A 265 3.86 11.54 10.58
N PRO A 266 3.45 12.72 11.10
CA PRO A 266 2.36 12.81 12.08
C PRO A 266 1.00 12.43 11.47
N LEU A 267 0.78 12.77 10.19
CA LEU A 267 -0.45 12.45 9.45
C LEU A 267 -0.57 10.95 9.19
N LEU A 268 0.51 10.33 8.71
CA LEU A 268 0.58 8.88 8.49
C LEU A 268 0.43 8.11 9.81
N GLY A 269 1.06 8.59 10.89
CA GLY A 269 0.87 8.08 12.24
C GLY A 269 -0.60 8.08 12.64
N LEU A 270 -1.28 9.23 12.51
CA LEU A 270 -2.72 9.35 12.79
C LEU A 270 -3.55 8.34 11.98
N VAL A 271 -3.31 8.21 10.66
CA VAL A 271 -4.05 7.27 9.79
C VAL A 271 -3.89 5.81 10.25
N PHE A 272 -2.70 5.40 10.72
CA PHE A 272 -2.50 4.07 11.28
C PHE A 272 -3.13 3.92 12.67
N ASP A 273 -3.04 4.94 13.51
CA ASP A 273 -3.58 4.92 14.87
C ASP A 273 -5.11 4.98 14.91
N LEU A 274 -5.80 5.41 13.85
CA LEU A 274 -7.24 5.27 13.71
C LEU A 274 -7.75 3.81 13.71
N ALA A 275 -6.88 2.79 13.70
CA ALA A 275 -7.28 1.39 13.86
C ALA A 275 -6.50 0.66 14.96
N LEU A 276 -7.19 -0.28 15.63
CA LEU A 276 -6.63 -1.13 16.67
C LEU A 276 -7.34 -2.50 16.64
N ASP A 277 -6.60 -3.57 16.93
CA ASP A 277 -7.13 -4.95 16.90
C ASP A 277 -8.03 -5.32 18.10
N ARG A 278 -8.16 -4.40 19.06
CA ARG A 278 -8.97 -4.51 20.28
C ARG A 278 -9.71 -3.20 20.57
N PRO A 279 -10.87 -3.24 21.27
CA PRO A 279 -11.53 -2.04 21.78
C PRO A 279 -10.65 -1.27 22.77
N GLU A 280 -10.94 0.01 22.94
CA GLU A 280 -10.37 0.84 24.02
C GLU A 280 -11.27 0.80 25.28
N PRO A 281 -10.76 1.13 26.48
CA PRO A 281 -11.59 1.22 27.68
C PRO A 281 -12.45 2.49 27.67
N ALA A 282 -13.79 2.33 27.63
CA ALA A 282 -14.74 3.44 27.53
C ALA A 282 -14.77 4.36 28.76
N ASP A 283 -14.37 3.87 29.94
CA ASP A 283 -14.38 4.63 31.20
C ASP A 283 -13.31 5.73 31.25
N GLY A 284 -12.26 5.61 30.44
CA GLY A 284 -11.19 6.61 30.32
C GLY A 284 -11.44 7.68 29.25
N LEU A 285 -12.54 7.58 28.48
CA LEU A 285 -12.83 8.48 27.36
C LEU A 285 -13.70 9.64 27.82
N SER A 286 -13.19 10.86 27.68
CA SER A 286 -13.92 12.11 27.89
C SER A 286 -14.05 12.89 26.58
N GLY A 287 -15.06 13.75 26.49
CA GLY A 287 -15.33 14.52 25.28
C GLY A 287 -16.70 15.18 25.30
N ARG A 288 -17.07 15.75 24.16
CA ARG A 288 -18.36 16.42 23.93
C ARG A 288 -19.06 15.83 22.71
N TRP A 289 -20.35 15.56 22.83
CA TRP A 289 -21.22 15.44 21.65
C TRP A 289 -21.55 16.85 21.17
N LEU A 290 -21.38 17.13 19.87
CA LEU A 290 -21.60 18.46 19.30
C LEU A 290 -22.95 18.60 18.57
N ARG A 291 -23.26 17.66 17.66
CA ARG A 291 -24.47 17.65 16.83
C ARG A 291 -24.63 16.30 16.10
N HIS A 292 -25.81 16.06 15.55
CA HIS A 292 -25.98 15.14 14.41
C HIS A 292 -25.62 15.84 13.09
N GLU A 293 -25.16 15.09 12.10
CA GLU A 293 -24.90 15.55 10.74
C GLU A 293 -25.27 14.43 9.73
N GLN A 294 -25.59 14.80 8.49
CA GLN A 294 -25.77 13.83 7.39
C GLN A 294 -24.50 13.79 6.55
N VAL A 295 -23.81 12.64 6.51
CA VAL A 295 -22.63 12.44 5.65
C VAL A 295 -22.95 11.35 4.63
N THR A 296 -22.89 11.69 3.34
CA THR A 296 -23.24 10.77 2.23
C THR A 296 -24.62 10.10 2.34
N GLY A 297 -25.55 10.71 3.07
CA GLY A 297 -26.91 10.19 3.33
C GLY A 297 -27.04 9.39 4.63
N GLU A 298 -25.94 9.04 5.29
CA GLU A 298 -25.93 8.37 6.59
C GLU A 298 -25.94 9.38 7.73
N THR A 299 -26.70 9.11 8.80
CA THR A 299 -26.75 9.93 10.01
C THR A 299 -25.56 9.61 10.90
N VAL A 300 -24.77 10.63 11.23
CA VAL A 300 -23.58 10.51 12.07
C VAL A 300 -23.61 11.51 13.22
N ASP A 301 -23.06 11.10 14.35
CA ASP A 301 -22.77 11.94 15.50
C ASP A 301 -21.42 12.62 15.33
N VAL A 302 -21.37 13.93 15.57
CA VAL A 302 -20.13 14.71 15.60
C VAL A 302 -19.65 14.77 17.05
N LEU A 303 -18.62 14.00 17.38
CA LEU A 303 -18.02 13.91 18.72
C LEU A 303 -16.68 14.64 18.75
N GLU A 304 -16.39 15.37 19.82
CA GLU A 304 -15.14 16.10 20.04
C GLU A 304 -14.41 15.50 21.26
N THR A 305 -13.19 14.99 21.08
CA THR A 305 -12.41 14.26 22.10
C THR A 305 -10.92 14.30 21.76
N SER A 306 -10.04 13.73 22.59
CA SER A 306 -8.60 13.70 22.30
C SER A 306 -8.28 12.87 21.06
N LEU A 307 -7.11 13.14 20.47
CA LEU A 307 -6.54 12.28 19.43
C LEU A 307 -6.24 10.86 19.96
N PRO A 308 -6.26 9.82 19.09
CA PRO A 308 -5.99 8.46 19.53
C PRO A 308 -4.54 8.34 20.03
N ARG A 309 -4.32 7.54 21.07
CA ARG A 309 -2.96 7.29 21.56
C ARG A 309 -2.18 6.44 20.54
N PRO A 310 -0.92 6.80 20.23
CA PRO A 310 -0.06 5.99 19.36
C PRO A 310 0.05 4.54 19.80
N VAL A 311 -0.10 3.61 18.86
CA VAL A 311 0.18 2.20 19.09
C VAL A 311 1.69 2.00 19.12
N ALA A 312 2.25 1.82 20.32
CA ALA A 312 3.67 1.52 20.49
C ALA A 312 4.08 0.30 19.65
N THR A 313 4.88 0.53 18.60
CA THR A 313 5.46 -0.54 17.79
C THR A 313 6.58 -1.21 18.58
N GLY A 314 6.31 -2.40 19.12
CA GLY A 314 7.29 -3.18 19.88
C GLY A 314 8.50 -3.56 19.03
N GLY A 315 9.62 -2.86 19.22
CA GLY A 315 10.88 -3.10 18.52
C GLY A 315 11.80 -1.89 18.62
N ALA A 316 13.08 -2.06 18.28
CA ALA A 316 13.98 -0.93 18.09
C ALA A 316 13.51 -0.12 16.87
N THR A 317 13.12 1.13 17.09
CA THR A 317 12.64 2.04 16.04
C THR A 317 13.74 2.22 14.99
N PRO A 318 13.54 1.82 13.71
CA PRO A 318 14.55 2.01 12.68
C PRO A 318 14.79 3.51 12.43
N THR A 319 16.02 3.87 12.10
CA THR A 319 16.39 5.23 11.71
C THR A 319 15.64 5.59 10.43
N GLY A 320 14.62 6.45 10.54
CA GLY A 320 13.68 6.74 9.44
C GLY A 320 12.26 6.18 9.62
N SER A 321 11.90 5.62 10.78
CA SER A 321 10.49 5.37 11.14
C SER A 321 9.71 6.68 11.24
N PRO A 322 8.47 6.77 10.69
CA PRO A 322 7.54 7.82 11.04
C PRO A 322 7.48 7.99 12.55
N SER A 323 7.71 9.21 13.03
CA SER A 323 7.86 9.47 14.45
C SER A 323 6.53 9.21 15.17
N ALA A 324 6.51 8.24 16.08
CA ALA A 324 5.39 7.96 16.98
C ALA A 324 5.31 9.01 18.11
N ALA A 325 5.50 10.28 17.77
CA ALA A 325 5.27 11.40 18.68
C ALA A 325 3.80 11.37 19.13
N PRO A 326 3.50 11.58 20.42
CA PRO A 326 2.12 11.56 20.90
C PRO A 326 1.32 12.66 20.21
N HIS A 327 0.19 12.28 19.62
CA HIS A 327 -0.79 13.21 19.08
C HIS A 327 -1.36 14.06 20.22
N THR A 328 -0.89 15.30 20.33
CA THR A 328 -1.39 16.26 21.30
C THR A 328 -2.45 17.15 20.66
N GLY A 329 -3.66 17.13 21.22
CA GLY A 329 -4.77 17.96 20.74
C GLY A 329 -6.12 17.27 20.80
N VAL A 330 -7.11 18.00 20.32
CA VAL A 330 -8.51 17.60 20.22
C VAL A 330 -8.83 17.32 18.74
N ALA A 331 -9.69 16.36 18.51
CA ALA A 331 -10.20 16.01 17.20
C ALA A 331 -11.73 15.87 17.23
N ARG A 332 -12.35 16.18 16.09
CA ARG A 332 -13.76 15.91 15.83
C ARG A 332 -13.87 14.65 14.99
N TYR A 333 -14.79 13.78 15.37
CA TYR A 333 -15.03 12.48 14.74
C TYR A 333 -16.50 12.42 14.34
N TRP A 334 -16.77 12.03 13.10
CA TRP A 334 -18.11 11.77 12.61
C TRP A 334 -18.33 10.25 12.67
N LEU A 335 -19.08 9.78 13.67
CA LEU A 335 -19.35 8.35 13.90
C LEU A 335 -20.80 8.00 13.60
N ASP A 336 -21.05 6.90 12.89
CA ASP A 336 -22.41 6.37 12.73
C ASP A 336 -22.93 5.71 14.03
N THR A 337 -24.16 5.19 13.98
CA THR A 337 -24.78 4.45 15.08
C THR A 337 -24.09 3.13 15.41
N THR A 338 -23.21 2.62 14.54
CA THR A 338 -22.40 1.39 14.73
C THR A 338 -20.99 1.67 15.26
N GLY A 339 -20.62 2.95 15.45
CA GLY A 339 -19.28 3.38 15.86
C GLY A 339 -18.29 3.50 14.68
N ARG A 340 -18.77 3.47 13.44
CA ARG A 340 -17.95 3.56 12.24
C ARG A 340 -17.58 5.00 11.93
N LEU A 341 -16.32 5.23 11.64
CA LEU A 341 -15.78 6.56 11.38
C LEU A 341 -15.99 6.99 9.91
N HIS A 342 -16.54 8.18 9.68
CA HIS A 342 -16.72 8.75 8.33
C HIS A 342 -15.75 9.89 8.05
N ARG A 343 -15.43 10.70 9.06
CA ARG A 343 -14.57 11.88 8.95
C ARG A 343 -13.83 12.15 10.26
N VAL A 344 -12.63 12.69 10.17
CA VAL A 344 -11.86 13.27 11.28
C VAL A 344 -11.47 14.69 10.90
N GLU A 345 -11.60 15.63 11.84
CA GLU A 345 -10.97 16.95 11.75
C GLU A 345 -10.10 17.21 12.97
N THR A 346 -8.89 17.72 12.76
CA THR A 346 -7.96 18.05 13.84
C THR A 346 -6.89 19.05 13.36
N THR A 347 -6.02 19.47 14.26
CA THR A 347 -4.80 20.22 13.93
C THR A 347 -3.61 19.43 14.43
N LEU A 348 -2.68 19.07 13.54
CA LEU A 348 -1.49 18.32 13.88
C LEU A 348 -0.25 19.24 13.96
N PRO A 349 0.58 19.16 15.02
CA PRO A 349 1.83 19.90 15.12
C PRO A 349 2.74 19.67 13.91
N GLY A 350 3.29 20.75 13.35
CA GLY A 350 4.16 20.70 12.17
C GLY A 350 3.47 20.43 10.82
N VAL A 351 2.16 20.12 10.82
CA VAL A 351 1.38 19.79 9.60
C VAL A 351 0.32 20.85 9.32
N GLY A 352 -0.38 21.32 10.35
CA GLY A 352 -1.49 22.27 10.23
C GLY A 352 -2.87 21.62 10.40
N GLN A 353 -3.92 22.23 9.84
CA GLN A 353 -5.27 21.71 9.93
C GLN A 353 -5.45 20.52 8.98
N VAL A 354 -6.02 19.44 9.49
CA VAL A 354 -6.26 18.18 8.77
C VAL A 354 -7.75 17.91 8.74
N ASN A 355 -8.29 17.68 7.55
CA ASN A 355 -9.60 17.05 7.32
C ASN A 355 -9.34 15.70 6.62
N LEU A 356 -9.83 14.62 7.20
CA LEU A 356 -9.69 13.24 6.70
C LEU A 356 -11.09 12.67 6.52
N GLN A 357 -11.40 12.17 5.33
CA GLN A 357 -12.66 11.52 4.98
C GLN A 357 -12.40 10.07 4.56
N LEU A 358 -13.30 9.17 4.98
CA LEU A 358 -13.19 7.73 4.74
C LEU A 358 -14.27 7.26 3.75
N HIS A 359 -13.85 6.94 2.53
CA HIS A 359 -14.72 6.40 1.49
C HIS A 359 -14.92 4.90 1.72
N ARG A 360 -15.93 4.59 2.53
CA ARG A 360 -16.25 3.27 3.09
C ARG A 360 -16.67 2.18 2.11
N ALA A 361 -17.08 2.56 0.90
CA ALA A 361 -17.38 1.64 -0.20
C ALA A 361 -16.13 1.28 -1.02
N ASP A 362 -15.10 2.12 -0.99
CA ASP A 362 -13.89 1.97 -1.80
C ASP A 362 -12.84 1.15 -1.04
N ARG A 363 -12.62 -0.10 -1.46
CA ARG A 363 -11.81 -1.09 -0.70
C ARG A 363 -10.90 -1.97 -1.58
N PRO A 364 -10.09 -1.41 -2.50
CA PRO A 364 -9.24 -2.20 -3.38
C PRO A 364 -8.17 -2.99 -2.60
N THR A 365 -7.68 -4.07 -3.19
CA THR A 365 -6.59 -4.84 -2.57
C THR A 365 -5.25 -4.17 -2.86
N LEU A 366 -4.76 -3.42 -1.87
CA LEU A 366 -3.47 -2.73 -1.96
C LEU A 366 -2.31 -3.71 -2.09
N ARG A 367 -1.29 -3.28 -2.85
CA ARG A 367 -0.06 -4.02 -3.13
C ARG A 367 1.12 -3.17 -2.64
N PRO A 368 1.87 -3.62 -1.62
CA PRO A 368 3.14 -3.00 -1.27
C PRO A 368 4.09 -3.09 -2.47
N VAL A 369 4.83 -2.02 -2.71
CA VAL A 369 5.97 -2.01 -3.64
C VAL A 369 7.10 -2.89 -3.11
N ASP A 370 8.04 -3.29 -3.97
CA ASP A 370 9.12 -4.21 -3.58
C ASP A 370 10.01 -3.63 -2.47
N ALA A 371 10.19 -2.31 -2.39
CA ALA A 371 10.88 -1.63 -1.29
C ALA A 371 10.20 -1.83 0.09
N LEU A 372 8.88 -2.09 0.12
CA LEU A 372 8.12 -2.43 1.32
C LEU A 372 7.94 -3.96 1.50
N GLY A 373 8.56 -4.77 0.63
CA GLY A 373 8.56 -6.24 0.68
C GLY A 373 7.63 -6.91 -0.34
N GLY A 374 7.05 -6.13 -1.25
CA GLY A 374 6.23 -6.61 -2.36
C GLY A 374 4.92 -7.26 -1.92
N ARG A 375 4.37 -8.12 -2.78
CA ARG A 375 3.07 -8.77 -2.55
C ARG A 375 3.03 -9.56 -1.23
N PRO A 376 2.00 -9.40 -0.37
CA PRO A 376 1.89 -10.18 0.85
C PRO A 376 1.68 -11.68 0.54
N GLY A 377 2.04 -12.54 1.50
CA GLY A 377 1.89 -13.98 1.42
C GLY A 377 1.56 -14.60 2.78
N LEU A 378 1.17 -15.88 2.79
CA LEU A 378 0.88 -16.63 4.01
C LEU A 378 2.09 -17.53 4.33
N PRO A 379 2.89 -17.22 5.38
CA PRO A 379 4.06 -18.01 5.73
C PRO A 379 3.69 -19.45 6.08
N ARG A 380 4.31 -20.42 5.43
CA ARG A 380 4.18 -21.85 5.74
C ARG A 380 5.50 -22.60 5.70
N ALA A 381 5.53 -23.79 6.28
CA ALA A 381 6.66 -24.71 6.13
C ALA A 381 6.91 -25.08 4.66
N LEU A 382 8.17 -25.41 4.34
CA LEU A 382 8.56 -25.95 3.03
C LEU A 382 8.00 -27.38 2.85
N THR A 383 7.31 -27.61 1.74
CA THR A 383 6.96 -28.96 1.25
C THR A 383 8.23 -29.77 0.96
N THR A 384 8.11 -31.10 0.85
CA THR A 384 9.23 -31.99 0.52
C THR A 384 9.97 -31.57 -0.76
N ALA A 385 9.23 -31.21 -1.82
CA ALA A 385 9.83 -30.77 -3.08
C ALA A 385 10.54 -29.40 -2.99
N GLU A 386 9.98 -28.45 -2.24
CA GLU A 386 10.62 -27.15 -1.98
C GLU A 386 11.88 -27.32 -1.12
N ARG A 387 11.81 -28.16 -0.07
CA ARG A 387 12.93 -28.49 0.83
C ARG A 387 14.08 -29.17 0.09
N HIS A 388 13.76 -30.08 -0.84
CA HIS A 388 14.77 -30.72 -1.70
C HIS A 388 15.43 -29.71 -2.67
N ARG A 389 14.66 -28.78 -3.26
CA ARG A 389 15.24 -27.66 -4.05
C ARG A 389 16.15 -26.79 -3.17
N TRP A 390 15.71 -26.48 -1.95
CA TRP A 390 16.47 -25.68 -0.99
C TRP A 390 17.80 -26.33 -0.59
N GLN A 391 17.79 -27.60 -0.21
CA GLN A 391 19.00 -28.36 0.15
C GLN A 391 19.99 -28.47 -1.03
N ARG A 392 19.51 -28.52 -2.28
CA ARG A 392 20.36 -28.53 -3.48
C ARG A 392 20.79 -27.15 -3.97
N LEU A 393 20.24 -26.06 -3.45
CA LEU A 393 20.57 -24.68 -3.84
C LEU A 393 22.09 -24.43 -3.86
N PRO A 394 22.89 -24.80 -2.83
CA PRO A 394 24.30 -24.43 -2.80
C PRO A 394 25.12 -25.13 -3.88
N ALA A 395 24.78 -26.38 -4.20
CA ALA A 395 25.40 -27.13 -5.28
C ALA A 395 25.00 -26.57 -6.66
N ARG A 396 23.72 -26.19 -6.85
CA ARG A 396 23.22 -25.58 -8.09
C ARG A 396 23.85 -24.23 -8.38
N LEU A 397 23.99 -23.37 -7.36
CA LEU A 397 24.67 -22.07 -7.51
C LEU A 397 26.17 -22.24 -7.82
N ARG A 398 26.87 -23.20 -7.20
CA ARG A 398 28.26 -23.51 -7.57
C ARG A 398 28.39 -24.03 -9.00
N ALA A 399 27.47 -24.89 -9.46
CA ALA A 399 27.44 -25.39 -10.83
C ALA A 399 27.16 -24.29 -11.87
N ALA A 400 26.33 -23.30 -11.52
CA ALA A 400 26.09 -22.12 -12.36
C ALA A 400 27.31 -21.17 -12.46
N GLY A 401 28.29 -21.29 -11.55
CA GLY A 401 29.53 -20.51 -11.53
C GLY A 401 29.38 -19.09 -11.01
N GLY A 402 28.40 -18.34 -11.53
CA GLY A 402 28.14 -16.95 -11.15
C GLY A 402 26.86 -16.37 -11.77
N ALA A 403 26.70 -15.06 -11.60
CA ALA A 403 25.60 -14.27 -12.15
C ALA A 403 26.05 -12.84 -12.50
N THR A 404 25.42 -12.24 -13.50
CA THR A 404 25.31 -10.77 -13.58
C THR A 404 24.22 -10.31 -12.63
N VAL A 405 24.43 -9.20 -11.93
CA VAL A 405 23.50 -8.70 -10.92
C VAL A 405 23.13 -7.24 -11.14
N THR A 406 21.93 -6.88 -10.70
CA THR A 406 21.47 -5.49 -10.49
C THR A 406 20.98 -5.35 -9.06
N LEU A 407 21.22 -4.19 -8.46
CA LEU A 407 20.97 -3.91 -7.05
C LEU A 407 20.15 -2.62 -6.90
N VAL A 408 19.16 -2.66 -6.01
CA VAL A 408 18.42 -1.48 -5.54
C VAL A 408 18.41 -1.52 -4.01
N GLY A 409 18.78 -0.42 -3.37
CA GLY A 409 19.05 -0.37 -1.95
C GLY A 409 18.59 0.92 -1.29
N PRO A 410 17.31 1.00 -0.86
CA PRO A 410 16.80 2.06 0.01
C PRO A 410 17.43 1.94 1.41
N VAL A 411 18.62 2.51 1.59
CA VAL A 411 19.41 2.40 2.84
C VAL A 411 19.41 3.66 3.70
N GLY A 412 19.05 4.81 3.12
CA GLY A 412 18.86 6.08 3.82
C GLY A 412 18.19 7.11 2.90
N THR A 413 17.70 8.21 3.47
CA THR A 413 16.89 9.24 2.80
C THR A 413 17.55 9.90 1.59
N ASP A 414 18.87 10.08 1.65
CA ASP A 414 19.71 10.68 0.60
C ASP A 414 20.66 9.62 -0.01
N LEU A 415 20.34 8.34 0.22
CA LEU A 415 21.19 7.18 -0.06
C LEU A 415 20.35 6.04 -0.65
N ASP A 416 19.52 6.34 -1.64
CA ASP A 416 18.93 5.32 -2.50
C ASP A 416 19.98 4.80 -3.48
N LEU A 417 20.59 3.66 -3.12
CA LEU A 417 21.71 3.08 -3.86
C LEU A 417 21.21 2.21 -5.00
N ARG A 418 21.66 2.50 -6.23
CA ARG A 418 21.49 1.64 -7.40
C ARG A 418 22.85 1.06 -7.81
N GLY A 419 22.88 -0.13 -8.38
CA GLY A 419 24.14 -0.69 -8.86
C GLY A 419 23.99 -1.89 -9.78
N SER A 420 25.09 -2.24 -10.44
CA SER A 420 25.15 -3.44 -11.27
C SER A 420 26.55 -4.05 -11.27
N GLY A 421 26.69 -5.30 -11.72
CA GLY A 421 27.98 -5.96 -11.86
C GLY A 421 27.89 -7.48 -11.89
N TRP A 422 28.83 -8.14 -11.21
CA TRP A 422 28.99 -9.59 -11.25
C TRP A 422 29.21 -10.21 -9.87
N LEU A 423 28.74 -11.44 -9.71
CA LEU A 423 28.93 -12.26 -8.53
C LEU A 423 29.39 -13.66 -8.94
N SER A 424 30.52 -14.12 -8.43
CA SER A 424 31.04 -15.48 -8.65
C SER A 424 30.89 -16.32 -7.39
N TRP A 425 30.14 -17.42 -7.48
CA TRP A 425 29.97 -18.37 -6.39
C TRP A 425 31.17 -19.30 -6.23
N THR A 426 31.89 -19.60 -7.32
CA THR A 426 33.11 -20.43 -7.30
C THR A 426 34.28 -19.70 -6.63
N ALA A 427 34.57 -18.46 -7.04
CA ALA A 427 35.54 -17.62 -6.33
C ALA A 427 35.02 -17.21 -4.94
N GLY A 428 33.70 -17.03 -4.79
CA GLY A 428 33.08 -16.48 -3.60
C GLY A 428 33.32 -14.97 -3.47
N THR A 429 33.30 -14.27 -4.61
CA THR A 429 33.59 -12.83 -4.74
C THR A 429 32.50 -12.11 -5.56
N ALA A 430 32.35 -10.81 -5.35
CA ALA A 430 31.50 -9.95 -6.17
C ALA A 430 32.23 -8.65 -6.53
N TYR A 431 31.87 -8.06 -7.66
CA TYR A 431 32.41 -6.79 -8.14
C TYR A 431 31.28 -5.96 -8.77
N LEU A 432 30.99 -4.81 -8.17
CA LEU A 432 29.81 -3.99 -8.41
C LEU A 432 30.22 -2.53 -8.65
N GLY A 433 29.53 -1.84 -9.55
CA GLY A 433 29.48 -0.39 -9.57
C GLY A 433 28.21 0.04 -8.86
N VAL A 434 28.31 0.97 -7.90
CA VAL A 434 27.19 1.46 -7.09
C VAL A 434 27.17 2.99 -7.14
N THR A 435 26.04 3.58 -7.46
CA THR A 435 25.78 5.03 -7.41
C THR A 435 24.66 5.30 -6.41
N ALA A 436 24.61 6.52 -5.87
CA ALA A 436 23.39 7.02 -5.24
C ALA A 436 22.49 7.63 -6.31
N LEU A 437 21.17 7.53 -6.15
CA LEU A 437 20.21 8.11 -7.08
C LEU A 437 20.25 9.64 -7.07
N ASP A 438 20.39 10.23 -5.88
CA ASP A 438 20.35 11.68 -5.68
C ASP A 438 21.75 12.33 -5.75
N ALA A 439 22.80 11.53 -5.63
CA ALA A 439 24.20 11.93 -5.84
C ALA A 439 24.83 11.12 -6.97
N THR A 440 24.38 11.41 -8.20
CA THR A 440 24.86 10.79 -9.44
C THR A 440 26.28 11.22 -9.82
N ASP A 441 26.86 12.20 -9.13
CA ASP A 441 28.22 12.75 -9.33
C ASP A 441 29.35 11.82 -8.86
N ARG A 442 29.03 10.76 -8.10
CA ARG A 442 30.01 9.80 -7.55
C ARG A 442 29.58 8.36 -7.72
N ARG A 443 30.49 7.56 -8.26
CA ARG A 443 30.33 6.11 -8.43
C ARG A 443 31.33 5.37 -7.55
N VAL A 444 30.84 4.40 -6.78
CA VAL A 444 31.65 3.57 -5.90
C VAL A 444 31.82 2.20 -6.55
N LEU A 445 33.06 1.83 -6.87
CA LEU A 445 33.39 0.45 -7.23
C LEU A 445 33.53 -0.35 -5.93
N VAL A 446 32.71 -1.38 -5.76
CA VAL A 446 32.69 -2.25 -4.57
C VAL A 446 33.18 -3.64 -4.96
N ARG A 447 34.18 -4.13 -4.24
CA ARG A 447 34.71 -5.48 -4.38
C ARG A 447 34.50 -6.26 -3.09
N HIS A 448 33.63 -7.25 -3.17
CA HIS A 448 33.32 -8.14 -2.06
C HIS A 448 34.18 -9.41 -2.15
N GLY A 449 35.06 -9.61 -1.18
CA GLY A 449 35.87 -10.82 -1.03
C GLY A 449 35.23 -11.87 -0.11
N ARG A 450 36.00 -12.92 0.21
CA ARG A 450 35.56 -13.95 1.19
C ARG A 450 35.59 -13.46 2.64
N ARG A 451 36.48 -12.52 2.95
CA ARG A 451 36.74 -11.96 4.31
C ARG A 451 36.72 -10.43 4.36
N THR A 452 37.04 -9.75 3.27
CA THR A 452 37.18 -8.29 3.19
C THR A 452 36.21 -7.70 2.17
N VAL A 453 35.85 -6.42 2.35
CA VAL A 453 35.16 -5.61 1.35
C VAL A 453 36.01 -4.39 1.08
N ALA A 454 36.40 -4.19 -0.17
CA ALA A 454 37.22 -3.07 -0.60
C ALA A 454 36.41 -2.16 -1.54
N ARG A 455 36.71 -0.86 -1.54
CA ARG A 455 35.99 0.16 -2.30
C ARG A 455 36.93 1.16 -2.96
N ILE A 456 36.49 1.75 -4.07
CA ILE A 456 37.12 2.90 -4.74
C ILE A 456 36.01 3.90 -5.08
N GLU A 457 36.17 5.18 -4.72
CA GLU A 457 35.34 6.25 -5.29
C GLU A 457 35.94 6.65 -6.65
N THR A 458 35.10 6.69 -7.68
CA THR A 458 35.44 7.07 -9.04
C THR A 458 34.43 8.09 -9.56
N ARG A 459 34.79 8.84 -10.61
CA ARG A 459 33.79 9.59 -11.38
C ARG A 459 32.79 8.62 -12.04
N PRO A 460 31.52 9.02 -12.22
CA PRO A 460 30.55 8.29 -13.03
C PRO A 460 31.03 8.16 -14.47
N GLY A 461 30.57 7.11 -15.16
CA GLY A 461 30.61 7.09 -16.62
C GLY A 461 29.38 7.82 -17.18
N ALA A 462 29.24 7.82 -18.51
CA ALA A 462 28.04 8.36 -19.17
C ALA A 462 26.73 7.66 -18.74
N ASP A 463 26.81 6.41 -18.29
CA ASP A 463 25.73 5.68 -17.63
C ASP A 463 26.11 5.39 -16.16
N PRO A 464 25.37 5.94 -15.16
CA PRO A 464 25.61 5.67 -13.75
C PRO A 464 25.24 4.23 -13.33
N ALA A 465 24.26 3.61 -14.01
CA ALA A 465 23.83 2.23 -13.76
C ALA A 465 24.72 1.17 -14.43
N ALA A 466 25.68 1.61 -15.25
CA ALA A 466 26.61 0.76 -16.00
C ALA A 466 27.30 -0.29 -15.11
N ARG A 467 27.77 -1.36 -15.74
CA ARG A 467 28.63 -2.36 -15.08
C ARG A 467 30.01 -1.78 -14.76
N PRO A 468 30.70 -2.24 -13.70
CA PRO A 468 32.00 -1.71 -13.33
C PRO A 468 33.07 -2.12 -14.37
N PRO A 469 34.15 -1.34 -14.52
CA PRO A 469 35.11 -1.53 -15.62
C PRO A 469 35.86 -2.85 -15.53
N LEU A 470 36.18 -3.42 -16.69
CA LEU A 470 37.03 -4.61 -16.85
C LEU A 470 38.28 -4.24 -17.67
N PRO A 471 39.50 -4.62 -17.24
CA PRO A 471 39.81 -5.28 -15.96
C PRO A 471 39.50 -4.36 -14.75
N PRO A 472 39.28 -4.93 -13.55
CA PRO A 472 39.15 -4.14 -12.34
C PRO A 472 40.42 -3.30 -12.08
N PRO A 473 40.32 -2.06 -11.56
CA PRO A 473 41.49 -1.28 -11.18
C PRO A 473 42.41 -2.04 -10.23
N THR A 474 43.72 -1.89 -10.38
CA THR A 474 44.73 -2.56 -9.54
C THR A 474 45.00 -1.80 -8.24
N THR A 475 44.96 -0.47 -8.27
CA THR A 475 45.28 0.41 -7.13
C THR A 475 44.05 1.18 -6.63
N GLY A 476 44.20 1.89 -5.50
CA GLY A 476 43.16 2.76 -4.93
C GLY A 476 42.11 2.09 -4.04
N TRP A 477 42.12 0.76 -3.95
CA TRP A 477 41.23 -0.02 -3.08
C TRP A 477 41.40 0.31 -1.59
N ARG A 478 40.33 0.72 -0.92
CA ARG A 478 40.29 0.98 0.53
C ARG A 478 39.32 0.03 1.24
N THR A 479 39.73 -0.51 2.38
CA THR A 479 38.88 -1.28 3.30
C THR A 479 38.46 -0.40 4.47
N GLY A 480 37.19 -0.46 4.88
CA GLY A 480 36.67 0.30 6.01
C GLY A 480 35.18 0.60 5.89
N PRO A 481 34.61 1.35 6.86
CA PRO A 481 33.25 1.86 6.80
C PRO A 481 33.03 2.74 5.56
N HIS A 482 31.86 2.66 4.94
CA HIS A 482 31.48 3.47 3.78
C HIS A 482 29.96 3.59 3.69
N ARG A 483 29.44 4.63 3.02
CA ARG A 483 27.99 4.79 2.77
C ARG A 483 27.33 3.58 2.07
N THR A 484 28.10 2.77 1.34
CA THR A 484 27.60 1.56 0.66
C THR A 484 27.68 0.29 1.51
N SER A 485 28.24 0.35 2.72
CA SER A 485 28.35 -0.80 3.64
C SER A 485 27.00 -1.34 4.12
N ALA A 486 25.93 -0.55 4.06
CA ALA A 486 24.56 -1.00 4.30
C ALA A 486 24.10 -2.12 3.34
N LEU A 487 24.78 -2.30 2.19
CA LEU A 487 24.52 -3.36 1.21
C LEU A 487 25.36 -4.63 1.42
N ASP A 488 26.38 -4.58 2.29
CA ASP A 488 27.26 -5.72 2.54
C ASP A 488 26.50 -6.95 3.09
N PRO A 489 25.44 -6.84 3.92
CA PRO A 489 24.61 -7.98 4.31
C PRO A 489 23.95 -8.69 3.12
N LEU A 490 23.40 -7.93 2.16
CA LEU A 490 22.72 -8.41 0.96
C LEU A 490 23.69 -9.20 0.05
N VAL A 491 24.82 -8.59 -0.29
CA VAL A 491 25.86 -9.21 -1.14
C VAL A 491 26.49 -10.42 -0.43
N SER A 492 26.73 -10.31 0.89
CA SER A 492 27.21 -11.43 1.71
C SER A 492 26.22 -12.60 1.74
N ALA A 493 24.91 -12.34 1.81
CA ALA A 493 23.89 -13.39 1.77
C ALA A 493 23.90 -14.13 0.43
N ALA A 494 23.94 -13.39 -0.69
CA ALA A 494 24.02 -13.97 -2.04
C ALA A 494 25.29 -14.81 -2.27
N LEU A 495 26.44 -14.37 -1.72
CA LEU A 495 27.69 -15.12 -1.76
C LEU A 495 27.70 -16.35 -0.84
N ARG A 496 27.03 -16.29 0.32
CA ARG A 496 26.93 -17.41 1.26
C ARG A 496 25.92 -18.47 0.82
N ALA A 497 24.92 -18.13 0.02
CA ALA A 497 23.92 -19.08 -0.50
C ALA A 497 24.53 -20.30 -1.21
N ALA A 498 25.75 -20.16 -1.78
CA ALA A 498 26.48 -21.24 -2.45
C ALA A 498 27.50 -21.99 -1.57
N ARG A 499 27.67 -21.61 -0.30
CA ARG A 499 28.69 -22.15 0.61
C ARG A 499 28.10 -23.17 1.58
N GLY A 500 28.91 -24.17 1.95
CA GLY A 500 28.53 -25.19 2.94
C GLY A 500 27.20 -25.88 2.61
N THR A 501 26.33 -25.99 3.61
CA THR A 501 24.96 -26.51 3.50
C THR A 501 23.93 -25.45 3.07
N GLY A 502 24.37 -24.22 2.74
CA GLY A 502 23.50 -23.13 2.28
C GLY A 502 23.12 -22.12 3.37
N PRO A 503 22.06 -21.33 3.17
CA PRO A 503 21.58 -20.39 4.17
C PRO A 503 21.07 -21.11 5.42
N GLN A 504 21.56 -20.69 6.58
CA GLN A 504 21.18 -21.24 7.89
C GLN A 504 20.11 -20.35 8.54
N GLY A 505 19.18 -20.97 9.28
CA GLY A 505 18.10 -20.29 9.98
C GLY A 505 16.77 -21.03 9.88
N SER A 506 15.72 -20.50 10.51
CA SER A 506 14.37 -21.05 10.34
C SER A 506 13.84 -20.68 8.94
N THR A 507 13.36 -21.67 8.17
CA THR A 507 12.97 -21.49 6.76
C THR A 507 11.45 -21.57 6.60
N ARG A 508 10.86 -20.56 5.94
CA ARG A 508 9.42 -20.50 5.66
C ARG A 508 9.20 -20.02 4.23
N ARG A 509 8.25 -20.62 3.51
CA ARG A 509 7.80 -20.08 2.23
C ARG A 509 6.72 -19.04 2.49
N ILE A 510 6.94 -17.83 1.98
CA ILE A 510 6.01 -16.70 2.12
C ILE A 510 4.94 -16.76 1.02
N ARG A 511 5.36 -16.91 -0.24
CA ARG A 511 4.47 -16.90 -1.41
C ARG A 511 5.09 -17.59 -2.62
N GLY A 512 4.26 -17.83 -3.63
CA GLY A 512 4.72 -17.98 -5.02
C GLY A 512 4.65 -16.62 -5.70
N ASP A 513 5.57 -16.35 -6.59
CA ASP A 513 5.67 -15.06 -7.29
C ASP A 513 6.25 -15.25 -8.71
N SER A 514 6.40 -14.16 -9.47
CA SER A 514 7.11 -14.17 -10.74
C SER A 514 8.22 -13.11 -10.77
N HIS A 515 9.42 -13.49 -11.22
CA HIS A 515 10.52 -12.56 -11.47
C HIS A 515 10.85 -12.54 -12.95
N ARG A 516 10.63 -11.41 -13.64
CA ARG A 516 10.83 -11.25 -15.10
C ARG A 516 10.16 -12.39 -15.91
N GLY A 517 8.90 -12.70 -15.58
CA GLY A 517 8.13 -13.79 -16.17
C GLY A 517 8.45 -15.21 -15.65
N VAL A 518 9.55 -15.41 -14.93
CA VAL A 518 9.93 -16.72 -14.39
C VAL A 518 9.23 -17.00 -13.06
N PRO A 519 8.49 -18.13 -12.90
CA PRO A 519 7.83 -18.47 -11.64
C PRO A 519 8.84 -18.87 -10.55
N VAL A 520 8.70 -18.27 -9.37
CA VAL A 520 9.55 -18.48 -8.20
C VAL A 520 8.76 -18.82 -6.94
N ASP A 521 9.42 -19.47 -5.99
CA ASP A 521 9.00 -19.57 -4.60
C ASP A 521 9.82 -18.58 -3.76
N VAL A 522 9.16 -17.71 -2.99
CA VAL A 522 9.82 -16.77 -2.08
C VAL A 522 9.98 -17.44 -0.72
N VAL A 523 11.22 -17.76 -0.36
CA VAL A 523 11.59 -18.41 0.91
C VAL A 523 12.26 -17.38 1.81
N GLU A 524 11.67 -17.12 2.97
CA GLU A 524 12.25 -16.29 4.02
C GLU A 524 13.05 -17.18 4.98
N VAL A 525 14.21 -16.68 5.37
CA VAL A 525 15.12 -17.29 6.34
C VAL A 525 15.35 -16.29 7.45
N GLU A 526 14.95 -16.65 8.67
CA GLU A 526 15.24 -15.82 9.84
C GLU A 526 16.70 -16.04 10.25
N THR A 527 17.47 -14.96 10.33
CA THR A 527 18.91 -15.01 10.64
C THR A 527 19.23 -14.10 11.82
N ALA A 528 20.41 -14.24 12.42
CA ALA A 528 20.89 -13.32 13.46
C ALA A 528 21.05 -11.84 12.99
N ARG A 529 20.82 -11.55 11.70
CA ARG A 529 20.80 -10.19 11.12
C ARG A 529 19.40 -9.79 10.63
N GLY A 530 18.37 -10.50 11.07
CA GLY A 530 16.98 -10.34 10.61
C GLY A 530 16.63 -11.21 9.39
N PRO A 531 15.41 -11.02 8.84
CA PRO A 531 14.88 -11.85 7.77
C PRO A 531 15.57 -11.58 6.43
N THR A 532 15.94 -12.65 5.73
CA THR A 532 16.45 -12.62 4.35
C THR A 532 15.53 -13.43 3.45
N ARG A 533 15.12 -12.88 2.30
CA ARG A 533 14.26 -13.57 1.33
C ARG A 533 15.04 -14.03 0.12
N TYR A 534 14.79 -15.26 -0.29
CA TYR A 534 15.42 -15.92 -1.43
C TYR A 534 14.33 -16.28 -2.43
N TRP A 535 14.40 -15.72 -3.63
CA TRP A 535 13.46 -15.97 -4.71
C TRP A 535 14.05 -17.09 -5.58
N VAL A 536 13.59 -18.32 -5.33
CA VAL A 536 14.14 -19.54 -5.92
C VAL A 536 13.20 -20.06 -7.00
N ASP A 537 13.70 -20.21 -8.22
CA ASP A 537 12.89 -20.72 -9.33
C ASP A 537 12.67 -22.25 -9.25
N ARG A 538 11.86 -22.79 -10.16
CA ARG A 538 11.60 -24.24 -10.24
C ARG A 538 12.86 -25.07 -10.53
N THR A 539 13.86 -24.50 -11.20
CA THR A 539 15.17 -25.12 -11.43
C THR A 539 16.07 -25.10 -10.18
N GLY A 540 15.64 -24.43 -9.09
CA GLY A 540 16.41 -24.28 -7.86
C GLY A 540 17.59 -23.32 -8.01
N LEU A 541 17.49 -22.36 -8.92
CA LEU A 541 18.42 -21.24 -9.04
C LEU A 541 17.82 -19.98 -8.41
N LEU A 542 18.71 -19.11 -7.92
CA LEU A 542 18.33 -17.84 -7.28
C LEU A 542 18.12 -16.77 -8.35
N ARG A 543 16.96 -16.09 -8.31
CA ARG A 543 16.60 -15.00 -9.23
C ARG A 543 16.62 -13.62 -8.59
N ARG A 544 16.26 -13.54 -7.31
CA ARG A 544 16.34 -12.34 -6.47
C ARG A 544 16.69 -12.74 -5.04
N LEU A 545 17.38 -11.86 -4.33
CA LEU A 545 17.58 -11.92 -2.89
C LEU A 545 17.20 -10.57 -2.27
N GLU A 546 16.54 -10.58 -1.12
CA GLU A 546 16.13 -9.35 -0.42
C GLU A 546 16.54 -9.40 1.06
N THR A 547 16.99 -8.26 1.60
CA THR A 547 17.31 -8.09 3.02
C THR A 547 16.74 -6.77 3.53
N ARG A 548 16.32 -6.73 4.80
CA ARG A 548 15.98 -5.47 5.47
C ARG A 548 17.19 -4.53 5.52
N THR A 549 16.95 -3.24 5.29
CA THR A 549 17.94 -2.17 5.48
C THR A 549 17.80 -1.54 6.87
N PRO A 550 18.77 -0.75 7.35
CA PRO A 550 18.65 -0.02 8.62
C PRO A 550 17.43 0.92 8.65
N ALA A 551 17.04 1.48 7.50
CA ALA A 551 15.84 2.29 7.32
C ALA A 551 14.53 1.48 7.29
N GLY A 552 14.56 0.18 7.60
CA GLY A 552 13.38 -0.69 7.64
C GLY A 552 12.87 -1.17 6.28
N ALA A 553 13.30 -0.58 5.16
CA ALA A 553 12.93 -1.00 3.80
C ALA A 553 13.61 -2.32 3.39
N TRP A 554 13.30 -2.82 2.19
CA TRP A 554 13.95 -4.00 1.59
C TRP A 554 14.90 -3.60 0.46
N ALA A 555 16.19 -3.88 0.65
CA ALA A 555 17.16 -3.87 -0.43
C ALA A 555 17.07 -5.18 -1.23
N GLN A 556 17.28 -5.08 -2.54
CA GLN A 556 17.05 -6.12 -3.53
C GLN A 556 18.32 -6.35 -4.35
N LEU A 557 18.67 -7.61 -4.57
CA LEU A 557 19.68 -8.04 -5.52
C LEU A 557 19.03 -8.99 -6.52
N ASP A 558 18.86 -8.54 -7.76
CA ASP A 558 18.41 -9.35 -8.88
C ASP A 558 19.60 -10.09 -9.49
N LEU A 559 19.41 -11.36 -9.87
CA LEU A 559 20.46 -12.24 -10.38
C LEU A 559 20.04 -12.90 -11.69
N THR A 560 20.86 -12.70 -12.72
CA THR A 560 20.81 -13.49 -13.96
C THR A 560 22.02 -14.43 -13.97
N THR A 561 21.78 -15.69 -13.63
CA THR A 561 22.79 -16.77 -13.60
C THR A 561 23.44 -16.96 -14.96
N GLY A 562 24.78 -17.03 -15.01
CA GLY A 562 25.52 -17.19 -16.25
C GLY A 562 27.03 -17.04 -16.08
N ARG A 563 27.77 -17.06 -17.19
CA ARG A 563 29.23 -16.88 -17.16
C ARG A 563 29.59 -15.47 -16.66
N THR A 564 30.45 -15.41 -15.65
CA THR A 564 31.04 -14.16 -15.14
C THR A 564 32.47 -13.97 -15.63
N PRO A 565 32.94 -12.72 -15.83
CA PRO A 565 34.34 -12.45 -16.12
C PRO A 565 35.26 -12.93 -14.99
N ARG A 566 36.55 -13.15 -15.29
CA ARG A 566 37.55 -13.46 -14.27
C ARG A 566 37.80 -12.22 -13.41
N LEU A 567 37.33 -12.26 -12.17
CA LEU A 567 37.53 -11.22 -11.17
C LEU A 567 38.89 -11.43 -10.45
N THR A 568 39.99 -11.26 -11.17
CA THR A 568 41.38 -11.44 -10.67
C THR A 568 41.60 -10.66 -9.36
N PRO A 569 42.17 -11.26 -8.29
CA PRO A 569 42.46 -10.57 -7.03
C PRO A 569 43.21 -9.25 -7.24
N PRO A 570 43.05 -8.24 -6.36
CA PRO A 570 44.05 -7.19 -6.28
C PRO A 570 45.33 -7.83 -5.71
N THR A 571 46.47 -7.50 -6.29
CA THR A 571 47.79 -7.68 -5.68
C THR A 571 47.96 -6.72 -4.52
#